data_AF-A0A357HEZ9-F1
#
_entry.id   AF-A0A357HEZ9-F1
#
_cell.length_a   1.000
_cell.length_b   1.000
_cell.length_c   1.000
_cell.angle_alpha   90.00
_cell.angle_beta   90.00
_cell.angle_gamma   90.00
#
_symmetry.space_group_name_H-M   'P 1'
#
loop_
_entity.id
_entity.type
_entity.pdbx_description
1 polymer ?
#
loop_
_entity_poly.entity_id
_entity_poly.type
_entity_poly.pdbx_seq_one_letter_code
_entity_poly.pdbx_strand_id
1 'polypeptide(L)'
;MSPKHNPSQLSIFPELSENLSTPSIATIPEFDNALGNLIKMSDLGAFIQINILGIEKVYSLNLYELKIPQDFLRNDSALAPLTVHLFPQQVRNELKKLTYEVKAFFNRGNSFKTSFGYFLFRSHFPQWKAFLKNQQKVINEYLLQSLSKGVFGQYFLDHFKQGYDYFHEMSDSIAPWIFRDKLLLKDIQEVRQNLAESHSTLSSLKVTELDYPFQVLVLKTAHIPMVLHQYQSQVHVHSVFKTIHLEYLAETEINTIEDVRKLTEKL
;
A
#
# COMPACT_ATOMS: atom_id res chain seq x y z
N MET A 1 18.37 -29.13 8.43
CA MET A 1 17.23 -29.37 9.33
C MET A 1 16.61 -28.02 9.63
N SER A 2 15.38 -27.78 9.15
CA SER A 2 14.67 -26.51 9.34
C SER A 2 14.22 -26.37 10.81
N PRO A 3 14.30 -25.18 11.42
CA PRO A 3 13.74 -24.97 12.75
C PRO A 3 12.22 -25.12 12.70
N LYS A 4 11.69 -25.91 13.63
CA LYS A 4 10.26 -26.22 13.78
C LYS A 4 9.49 -24.92 14.06
N HIS A 5 8.62 -24.54 13.14
CA HIS A 5 7.64 -23.49 13.34
C HIS A 5 6.69 -23.93 14.47
N ASN A 6 6.71 -23.26 15.61
CA ASN A 6 5.78 -23.52 16.70
C ASN A 6 4.46 -22.75 16.43
N PRO A 7 3.35 -23.43 16.11
CA PRO A 7 2.11 -22.77 15.67
C PRO A 7 1.37 -22.03 16.80
N SER A 8 1.83 -22.11 18.06
CA SER A 8 1.26 -21.39 19.21
C SER A 8 1.96 -20.06 19.51
N GLN A 9 2.97 -19.66 18.73
CA GLN A 9 3.61 -18.34 18.83
C GLN A 9 3.27 -17.48 17.61
N LEU A 10 2.53 -16.40 17.83
CA LEU A 10 2.42 -15.31 16.85
C LEU A 10 3.81 -14.70 16.67
N SER A 11 4.48 -15.01 15.57
CA SER A 11 5.71 -14.34 15.18
C SER A 11 5.36 -12.92 14.72
N ILE A 12 5.56 -11.94 15.60
CA ILE A 12 5.24 -10.53 15.29
C ILE A 12 6.30 -9.91 14.36
N PHE A 13 7.46 -10.54 14.16
CA PHE A 13 8.52 -10.03 13.28
C PHE A 13 9.35 -11.14 12.61
N PRO A 14 8.94 -11.67 11.44
CA PRO A 14 9.77 -12.61 10.69
C PRO A 14 11.07 -11.99 10.17
N GLU A 15 11.12 -10.66 9.98
CA GLU A 15 12.29 -9.96 9.43
C GLU A 15 13.46 -9.78 10.44
N LEU A 16 13.20 -9.93 11.74
CA LEU A 16 14.25 -9.93 12.78
C LEU A 16 14.87 -11.33 13.00
N SER A 17 14.28 -12.36 12.41
CA SER A 17 14.61 -13.76 12.70
C SER A 17 15.68 -14.37 11.79
N GLU A 18 16.14 -13.66 10.74
CA GLU A 18 16.99 -14.33 9.75
C GLU A 18 18.44 -14.56 10.20
N ASN A 19 18.98 -13.90 11.23
CA ASN A 19 20.38 -14.15 11.64
C ASN A 19 20.78 -13.77 13.10
N LEU A 20 19.86 -13.52 14.01
CA LEU A 20 20.21 -13.22 15.41
C LEU A 20 19.74 -14.34 16.32
N SER A 21 20.67 -14.99 17.01
CA SER A 21 20.35 -15.80 18.19
C SER A 21 19.66 -14.89 19.21
N THR A 22 18.33 -14.89 19.21
CA THR A 22 17.54 -14.14 20.19
C THR A 22 17.89 -14.67 21.59
N PRO A 23 18.40 -13.81 22.50
CA PRO A 23 18.75 -14.24 23.85
C PRO A 23 17.49 -14.71 24.58
N SER A 24 17.45 -15.95 25.05
CA SER A 24 16.28 -16.46 25.77
C SER A 24 16.31 -15.97 27.22
N ILE A 25 15.23 -15.35 27.68
CA ILE A 25 15.00 -15.12 29.12
C ILE A 25 14.82 -16.50 29.77
N ALA A 26 15.69 -16.84 30.70
CA ALA A 26 15.71 -18.14 31.37
C ALA A 26 15.28 -18.05 32.83
N THR A 27 15.27 -16.84 33.42
CA THR A 27 14.99 -16.64 34.85
C THR A 27 13.94 -15.56 35.13
N ILE A 28 13.26 -15.65 36.28
CA ILE A 28 12.28 -14.64 36.75
C ILE A 28 12.95 -13.27 36.94
N PRO A 29 14.15 -13.14 37.55
CA PRO A 29 14.82 -11.85 37.66
C PRO A 29 15.14 -11.19 36.32
N GLU A 30 15.55 -11.97 35.30
CA GLU A 30 15.76 -11.46 33.94
C GLU A 30 14.45 -10.95 33.32
N PHE A 31 13.35 -11.66 33.55
CA PHE A 31 12.02 -11.23 33.11
C PHE A 31 11.59 -9.92 33.77
N ASP A 32 11.74 -9.82 35.10
CA ASP A 32 11.38 -8.61 35.85
C ASP A 32 12.23 -7.41 35.41
N ASN A 33 13.53 -7.61 35.15
CA ASN A 33 14.40 -6.57 34.63
C ASN A 33 13.99 -6.14 33.21
N ALA A 34 13.75 -7.10 32.31
CA ALA A 34 13.29 -6.82 30.95
C ALA A 34 11.97 -6.04 30.94
N LEU A 35 11.03 -6.42 31.81
CA LEU A 35 9.75 -5.73 31.96
C LEU A 35 9.93 -4.31 32.51
N GLY A 36 10.79 -4.15 33.52
CA GLY A 36 11.16 -2.84 34.07
C GLY A 36 11.74 -1.92 32.99
N ASN A 37 12.65 -2.43 32.17
CA ASN A 37 13.23 -1.69 31.04
C ASN A 37 12.19 -1.36 29.97
N LEU A 38 11.24 -2.26 29.69
CA LEU A 38 10.16 -1.99 28.75
C LEU A 38 9.28 -0.82 29.23
N ILE A 39 8.95 -0.79 30.54
CA ILE A 39 8.19 0.30 31.16
C ILE A 39 8.98 1.61 31.06
N LYS A 40 10.26 1.62 31.47
CA LYS A 40 11.12 2.81 31.37
C LYS A 40 11.23 3.32 29.94
N MET A 41 11.39 2.41 28.96
CA MET A 41 11.43 2.79 27.54
C MET A 41 10.11 3.42 27.08
N SER A 42 8.96 2.88 27.51
CA SER A 42 7.63 3.44 27.24
C SER A 42 7.43 4.84 27.85
N ASP A 43 8.09 5.12 28.98
CA ASP A 43 8.10 6.46 29.59
C ASP A 43 8.99 7.45 28.81
N LEU A 44 10.01 6.96 28.10
CA LEU A 44 10.86 7.78 27.23
C LEU A 44 10.23 8.05 25.87
N GLY A 45 9.48 7.09 25.32
CA GLY A 45 8.92 7.20 23.98
C GLY A 45 8.36 5.90 23.44
N ALA A 46 8.18 5.85 22.12
CA ALA A 46 7.71 4.66 21.45
C ALA A 46 8.25 4.55 20.03
N PHE A 47 8.38 3.31 19.57
CA PHE A 47 8.67 3.00 18.19
C PHE A 47 7.46 3.26 17.31
N ILE A 48 7.65 4.02 16.24
CA ILE A 48 6.60 4.41 15.30
C ILE A 48 7.00 4.01 13.89
N GLN A 49 6.13 3.24 13.25
CA GLN A 49 6.13 3.04 11.81
C GLN A 49 5.01 3.88 11.19
N ILE A 50 5.36 4.67 10.18
CA ILE A 50 4.39 5.46 9.40
C ILE A 50 3.89 4.60 8.26
N ASN A 51 2.57 4.47 8.15
CA ASN A 51 1.91 3.73 7.08
C ASN A 51 0.96 4.67 6.35
N ILE A 52 1.19 4.84 5.05
CA ILE A 52 0.39 5.67 4.17
C ILE A 52 -0.22 4.77 3.12
N LEU A 53 -1.55 4.64 3.14
CA LEU A 53 -2.30 3.70 2.32
C LEU A 53 -3.22 4.44 1.34
N GLY A 54 -3.56 3.76 0.25
CA GLY A 54 -4.60 4.19 -0.69
C GLY A 54 -4.23 5.30 -1.67
N ILE A 55 -3.02 5.87 -1.59
CA ILE A 55 -2.56 6.94 -2.49
C ILE A 55 -2.32 6.44 -3.91
N GLU A 56 -1.57 5.35 -4.08
CA GLU A 56 -1.24 4.84 -5.40
C GLU A 56 -2.33 3.89 -5.91
N LYS A 57 -2.85 4.21 -7.09
CA LYS A 57 -3.83 3.40 -7.82
C LYS A 57 -3.28 3.15 -9.21
N VAL A 58 -3.06 1.87 -9.49
CA VAL A 58 -2.40 1.37 -10.69
C VAL A 58 -3.00 0.01 -11.03
N TYR A 59 -3.00 -0.33 -12.32
CA TYR A 59 -3.12 -1.72 -12.75
C TYR A 59 -2.05 -2.02 -13.79
N SER A 60 -1.72 -3.30 -13.90
CA SER A 60 -0.90 -3.84 -14.98
C SER A 60 -1.75 -4.72 -15.89
N LEU A 61 -1.44 -4.64 -17.18
CA LEU A 61 -2.04 -5.43 -18.23
C LEU A 61 -0.92 -6.14 -19.01
N ASN A 62 -0.91 -7.46 -18.89
CA ASN A 62 -0.02 -8.34 -19.62
C ASN A 62 -0.88 -9.35 -20.37
N LEU A 63 -0.92 -9.26 -21.70
CA LEU A 63 -1.80 -10.10 -22.51
C LEU A 63 -1.37 -11.58 -22.48
N TYR A 64 -0.09 -11.88 -22.20
CA TYR A 64 0.38 -13.26 -22.03
C TYR A 64 -0.24 -13.95 -20.81
N GLU A 65 -0.64 -13.20 -19.79
CA GLU A 65 -1.31 -13.76 -18.61
C GLU A 65 -2.78 -14.15 -18.88
N LEU A 66 -3.36 -13.68 -20.00
CA LEU A 66 -4.81 -13.74 -20.24
C LEU A 66 -5.29 -14.95 -21.04
N LYS A 67 -4.44 -15.96 -21.29
CA LYS A 67 -4.78 -17.16 -22.09
C LYS A 67 -5.47 -16.83 -23.42
N ILE A 68 -5.11 -15.70 -24.03
CA ILE A 68 -5.66 -15.26 -25.31
C ILE A 68 -5.02 -16.10 -26.42
N PRO A 69 -5.82 -16.66 -27.37
CA PRO A 69 -5.28 -17.32 -28.56
C PRO A 69 -4.35 -16.39 -29.34
N GLN A 70 -3.22 -16.91 -29.83
CA GLN A 70 -2.22 -16.09 -30.53
C GLN A 70 -2.75 -15.46 -31.80
N ASP A 71 -3.65 -16.16 -32.50
CA ASP A 71 -4.35 -15.67 -33.69
C ASP A 71 -5.31 -14.51 -33.42
N PHE A 72 -5.64 -14.21 -32.16
CA PHE A 72 -6.42 -13.02 -31.80
C PHE A 72 -5.54 -11.78 -31.57
N LEU A 73 -4.21 -11.95 -31.56
CA LEU A 73 -3.24 -10.89 -31.34
C LEU A 73 -2.39 -10.69 -32.59
N ARG A 74 -1.95 -9.45 -32.81
CA ARG A 74 -1.05 -9.14 -33.92
C ARG A 74 0.33 -9.75 -33.69
N ASN A 75 0.82 -10.54 -34.65
CA ASN A 75 2.11 -11.24 -34.58
C ASN A 75 3.34 -10.32 -34.60
N ASP A 76 3.19 -9.06 -35.04
CA ASP A 76 4.32 -8.17 -35.35
C ASP A 76 4.75 -7.28 -34.18
N SER A 77 4.00 -7.30 -33.08
CA SER A 77 4.22 -6.44 -31.92
C SER A 77 4.75 -7.25 -30.74
N ALA A 78 5.94 -6.92 -30.26
CA ALA A 78 6.40 -7.40 -28.96
C ALA A 78 5.42 -6.92 -27.88
N LEU A 79 4.61 -7.85 -27.35
CA LEU A 79 3.59 -7.59 -26.35
C LEU A 79 4.27 -7.16 -25.03
N ALA A 80 4.54 -5.87 -24.90
CA ALA A 80 5.12 -5.31 -23.69
C ALA A 80 4.05 -5.16 -22.61
N PRO A 81 4.29 -5.60 -21.37
CA PRO A 81 3.37 -5.33 -20.27
C PRO A 81 3.11 -3.83 -20.13
N LEU A 82 1.83 -3.45 -20.06
CA LEU A 82 1.40 -2.07 -19.84
C LEU A 82 1.14 -1.85 -18.35
N THR A 83 1.72 -0.80 -17.78
CA THR A 83 1.37 -0.32 -16.43
C THR A 83 0.72 1.05 -16.55
N VAL A 84 -0.52 1.16 -16.07
CA VAL A 84 -1.29 2.42 -16.16
C VAL A 84 -1.55 2.95 -14.76
N HIS A 85 -1.22 4.22 -14.54
CA HIS A 85 -1.52 4.91 -13.28
C HIS A 85 -2.83 5.69 -13.39
N LEU A 86 -3.59 5.76 -12.30
CA LEU A 86 -4.85 6.52 -12.26
C LEU A 86 -4.64 8.01 -12.54
N PHE A 87 -3.54 8.56 -12.01
CA PHE A 87 -3.28 9.99 -12.08
C PHE A 87 -2.08 10.33 -12.97
N PRO A 88 -2.12 11.49 -13.65
CA PRO A 88 -0.96 12.02 -14.35
C PRO A 88 0.20 12.27 -13.37
N GLN A 89 1.41 12.33 -13.92
CA GLN A 89 2.64 12.45 -13.13
C GLN A 89 2.63 13.65 -12.17
N GLN A 90 2.10 14.80 -12.59
CA GLN A 90 2.01 16.00 -11.76
C GLN A 90 1.23 15.75 -10.46
N VAL A 91 0.03 15.16 -10.56
CA VAL A 91 -0.80 14.85 -9.38
C VAL A 91 -0.11 13.84 -8.48
N ARG A 92 0.53 12.82 -9.07
CA ARG A 92 1.30 11.83 -8.31
C ARG A 92 2.47 12.44 -7.55
N ASN A 93 3.18 13.39 -8.17
CA ASN A 93 4.31 14.08 -7.55
C ASN A 93 3.86 14.91 -6.34
N GLU A 94 2.75 15.63 -6.45
CA GLU A 94 2.19 16.38 -5.32
C GLU A 94 1.72 15.46 -4.19
N LEU A 95 1.02 14.37 -4.50
CA LEU A 95 0.64 13.38 -3.47
C LEU A 95 1.86 12.75 -2.79
N LYS A 96 2.93 12.48 -3.56
CA LYS A 96 4.19 11.97 -3.04
C LYS A 96 4.87 12.99 -2.14
N LYS A 97 4.85 14.28 -2.50
CA LYS A 97 5.37 15.38 -1.67
C LYS A 97 4.63 15.46 -0.34
N LEU A 98 3.30 15.49 -0.36
CA LEU A 98 2.47 15.48 0.86
C LEU A 98 2.76 14.26 1.74
N THR A 99 2.96 13.09 1.12
CA THR A 99 3.36 11.85 1.81
C THR A 99 4.75 11.98 2.45
N TYR A 100 5.69 12.67 1.82
CA TYR A 100 7.01 12.95 2.40
C TYR A 100 6.96 13.93 3.56
N GLU A 101 6.10 14.95 3.49
CA GLU A 101 5.93 15.93 4.57
C GLU A 101 5.49 15.27 5.88
N VAL A 102 4.74 14.16 5.82
CA VAL A 102 4.42 13.35 7.01
C VAL A 102 5.70 12.87 7.72
N LYS A 103 6.70 12.43 6.95
CA LYS A 103 8.00 11.96 7.49
C LYS A 103 8.85 13.09 8.04
N ALA A 104 8.67 14.31 7.55
CA ALA A 104 9.43 15.49 7.97
C ALA A 104 9.13 15.91 9.42
N PHE A 105 8.03 15.45 10.02
CA PHE A 105 7.78 15.61 11.45
C PHE A 105 8.93 15.05 12.29
N PHE A 106 9.49 13.90 11.89
CA PHE A 106 10.54 13.22 12.63
C PHE A 106 11.90 13.85 12.35
N ASN A 107 12.43 14.54 13.35
CA ASN A 107 13.72 15.21 13.32
C ASN A 107 14.50 14.94 14.61
N ARG A 108 15.77 15.38 14.64
CA ARG A 108 16.67 15.14 15.78
C ARG A 108 16.16 15.70 17.12
N GLY A 109 15.27 16.69 17.10
CA GLY A 109 14.70 17.29 18.31
C GLY A 109 13.58 16.48 18.95
N ASN A 110 12.89 15.63 18.19
CA ASN A 110 11.74 14.88 18.68
C ASN A 110 11.82 13.36 18.49
N SER A 111 12.82 12.87 17.76
CA SER A 111 12.95 11.46 17.44
C SER A 111 14.37 11.08 17.02
N PHE A 112 14.61 9.78 16.89
CA PHE A 112 15.74 9.25 16.12
C PHE A 112 15.26 8.12 15.20
N LYS A 113 16.02 7.87 14.13
CA LYS A 113 15.71 6.86 13.12
C LYS A 113 16.05 5.46 13.64
N THR A 114 15.21 4.47 13.31
CA THR A 114 15.44 3.05 13.61
C THR A 114 15.37 2.23 12.31
N SER A 115 15.74 0.95 12.36
CA SER A 115 15.71 0.05 11.20
C SER A 115 14.30 -0.08 10.56
N PHE A 116 13.24 0.08 11.36
CA PHE A 116 11.85 -0.08 10.93
C PHE A 116 11.00 1.20 11.03
N GLY A 117 11.62 2.37 11.25
CA GLY A 117 10.90 3.65 11.34
C GLY A 117 11.62 4.68 12.20
N TYR A 118 10.96 5.11 13.28
CA TYR A 118 11.45 6.12 14.20
C TYR A 118 11.16 5.75 15.65
N PHE A 119 11.98 6.20 16.59
CA PHE A 119 11.61 6.27 18.00
C PHE A 119 11.18 7.70 18.32
N LEU A 120 9.90 7.90 18.62
CA LEU A 120 9.34 9.21 18.98
C LEU A 120 9.42 9.42 20.48
N PHE A 121 9.88 10.59 20.92
CA PHE A 121 9.92 10.94 22.34
C PHE A 121 8.51 11.16 22.88
N ARG A 122 8.25 10.66 24.09
CA ARG A 122 6.92 10.70 24.74
C ARG A 122 6.36 12.12 24.84
N SER A 123 7.23 13.10 25.10
CA SER A 123 6.89 14.52 25.17
C SER A 123 6.26 15.09 23.89
N HIS A 124 6.40 14.39 22.76
CA HIS A 124 5.93 14.82 21.45
C HIS A 124 4.70 14.04 20.94
N PHE A 125 4.14 13.11 21.73
CA PHE A 125 2.98 12.31 21.32
C PHE A 125 1.73 13.15 21.01
N PRO A 126 1.36 14.17 21.80
CA PRO A 126 0.23 15.03 21.48
C PRO A 126 0.42 15.78 20.15
N GLN A 127 1.63 16.29 19.91
CA GLN A 127 2.00 17.01 18.69
C GLN A 127 1.94 16.08 17.49
N TRP A 128 2.42 14.84 17.62
CA TRP A 128 2.34 13.83 16.55
C TRP A 128 0.88 13.51 16.20
N LYS A 129 0.03 13.28 17.21
CA LYS A 129 -1.40 13.00 16.99
C LYS A 129 -2.11 14.16 16.30
N ALA A 130 -1.84 15.39 16.72
CA ALA A 130 -2.39 16.59 16.09
C ALA A 130 -1.88 16.78 14.65
N PHE A 131 -0.57 16.57 14.44
CA PHE A 131 0.08 16.68 13.15
C PHE A 131 -0.49 15.67 12.15
N LEU A 132 -0.65 14.40 12.52
CA LEU A 132 -1.26 13.38 11.66
C LEU A 132 -2.68 13.77 11.22
N LYS A 133 -3.51 14.24 12.16
CA LYS A 133 -4.88 14.70 11.85
C LYS A 133 -4.86 15.88 10.88
N ASN A 134 -3.90 16.79 11.04
CA ASN A 134 -3.72 17.92 10.13
C ASN A 134 -3.27 17.47 8.75
N GLN A 135 -2.28 16.57 8.66
CA GLN A 135 -1.79 16.05 7.38
C GLN A 135 -2.88 15.30 6.60
N GLN A 136 -3.70 14.49 7.29
CA GLN A 136 -4.86 13.87 6.66
C GLN A 136 -5.84 14.90 6.08
N LYS A 137 -6.08 16.03 6.78
CA LYS A 137 -6.89 17.13 6.26
C LYS A 137 -6.26 17.78 5.03
N VAL A 138 -4.97 18.10 5.08
CA VAL A 138 -4.24 18.71 3.96
C VAL A 138 -4.34 17.84 2.71
N ILE A 139 -4.13 16.53 2.84
CA ILE A 139 -4.29 15.59 1.72
C ILE A 139 -5.73 15.59 1.20
N ASN A 140 -6.72 15.52 2.08
CA ASN A 140 -8.13 15.52 1.68
C ASN A 140 -8.54 16.83 0.98
N GLU A 141 -8.05 17.97 1.46
CA GLU A 141 -8.29 19.29 0.87
C GLU A 141 -7.63 19.40 -0.51
N TYR A 142 -6.37 18.96 -0.66
CA TYR A 142 -5.70 18.90 -1.96
C TYR A 142 -6.49 18.05 -2.97
N LEU A 143 -6.95 16.86 -2.55
CA LEU A 143 -7.76 15.97 -3.38
C LEU A 143 -9.08 16.62 -3.79
N LEU A 144 -9.76 17.30 -2.86
CA LEU A 144 -11.02 17.98 -3.14
C LEU A 144 -10.81 19.15 -4.12
N GLN A 145 -9.79 19.97 -3.91
CA GLN A 145 -9.51 21.12 -4.76
C GLN A 145 -9.07 20.69 -6.17
N SER A 146 -8.22 19.67 -6.26
CA SER A 146 -7.59 19.25 -7.51
C SER A 146 -8.44 18.30 -8.33
N LEU A 147 -9.30 17.49 -7.71
CA LEU A 147 -9.98 16.36 -8.36
C LEU A 147 -11.52 16.45 -8.33
N SER A 148 -12.10 17.53 -7.80
CA SER A 148 -13.56 17.74 -7.81
C SER A 148 -14.11 18.08 -9.20
N LYS A 149 -15.42 18.35 -9.28
CA LYS A 149 -16.11 18.79 -10.50
C LYS A 149 -15.92 17.85 -11.71
N GLY A 150 -15.87 16.55 -11.44
CA GLY A 150 -15.74 15.52 -12.48
C GLY A 150 -14.31 15.19 -12.92
N VAL A 151 -13.30 15.95 -12.46
CA VAL A 151 -11.89 15.71 -12.83
C VAL A 151 -11.44 14.30 -12.43
N PHE A 152 -11.78 13.84 -11.23
CA PHE A 152 -11.48 12.46 -10.82
C PHE A 152 -12.07 11.42 -11.78
N GLY A 153 -13.33 11.61 -12.19
CA GLY A 153 -14.01 10.69 -13.10
C GLY A 153 -13.36 10.68 -14.48
N GLN A 154 -12.89 11.83 -14.95
CA GLN A 154 -12.14 11.92 -16.20
C GLN A 154 -10.81 11.17 -16.10
N TYR A 155 -10.05 11.35 -15.03
CA TYR A 155 -8.82 10.58 -14.82
C TYR A 155 -9.07 9.07 -14.74
N PHE A 156 -10.16 8.65 -14.11
CA PHE A 156 -10.54 7.23 -14.14
C PHE A 156 -10.86 6.74 -15.56
N LEU A 157 -11.57 7.54 -16.37
CA LEU A 157 -11.85 7.19 -17.76
C LEU A 157 -10.59 7.15 -18.62
N ASP A 158 -9.69 8.13 -18.51
CA ASP A 158 -8.42 8.17 -19.24
C ASP A 158 -7.53 6.99 -18.86
N HIS A 159 -7.54 6.63 -17.57
CA HIS A 159 -6.86 5.46 -17.04
C HIS A 159 -7.41 4.15 -17.59
N PHE A 160 -8.74 3.98 -17.60
CA PHE A 160 -9.38 2.80 -18.18
C PHE A 160 -9.13 2.73 -19.70
N LYS A 161 -9.25 3.87 -20.38
CA LYS A 161 -9.11 3.99 -21.83
C LYS A 161 -7.72 3.59 -22.31
N GLN A 162 -6.65 3.94 -21.59
CA GLN A 162 -5.29 3.52 -21.95
C GLN A 162 -5.15 1.99 -22.07
N GLY A 163 -5.76 1.22 -21.17
CA GLY A 163 -5.77 -0.24 -21.30
C GLY A 163 -6.66 -0.75 -22.43
N TYR A 164 -7.76 -0.04 -22.70
CA TYR A 164 -8.72 -0.41 -23.74
C TYR A 164 -8.16 -0.17 -25.14
N ASP A 165 -7.53 0.98 -25.34
CA ASP A 165 -6.83 1.33 -26.56
C ASP A 165 -5.66 0.38 -26.79
N TYR A 166 -4.93 -0.01 -25.74
CA TYR A 166 -3.88 -1.03 -25.84
C TYR A 166 -4.42 -2.40 -26.31
N PHE A 167 -5.56 -2.86 -25.78
CA PHE A 167 -6.22 -4.06 -26.28
C PHE A 167 -6.59 -3.95 -27.76
N HIS A 168 -7.12 -2.79 -28.16
CA HIS A 168 -7.50 -2.52 -29.54
C HIS A 168 -6.29 -2.56 -30.49
N GLU A 169 -5.21 -1.88 -30.12
CA GLU A 169 -3.97 -1.82 -30.90
C GLU A 169 -3.33 -3.19 -31.09
N MET A 170 -3.39 -4.05 -30.07
CA MET A 170 -2.81 -5.41 -30.10
C MET A 170 -3.73 -6.45 -30.74
N SER A 171 -5.02 -6.14 -30.95
CA SER A 171 -5.98 -7.08 -31.50
C SER A 171 -5.81 -7.32 -33.00
N ASP A 172 -5.87 -8.58 -33.40
CA ASP A 172 -5.98 -8.96 -34.81
C ASP A 172 -7.45 -8.86 -35.26
N SER A 173 -7.65 -8.67 -36.57
CA SER A 173 -8.96 -8.74 -37.23
C SER A 173 -9.73 -10.05 -37.01
N ILE A 174 -9.04 -11.14 -36.68
CA ILE A 174 -9.65 -12.45 -36.36
C ILE A 174 -10.33 -12.42 -34.98
N ALA A 175 -9.88 -11.57 -34.05
CA ALA A 175 -10.45 -11.50 -32.72
C ALA A 175 -11.93 -11.06 -32.79
N PRO A 176 -12.85 -11.71 -32.06
CA PRO A 176 -14.28 -11.40 -32.13
C PRO A 176 -14.65 -10.13 -31.33
N TRP A 177 -13.69 -9.35 -30.87
CA TRP A 177 -13.94 -8.27 -29.92
C TRP A 177 -14.50 -7.02 -30.59
N ILE A 178 -15.43 -6.35 -29.89
CA ILE A 178 -16.01 -5.09 -30.35
C ILE A 178 -15.51 -3.95 -29.47
N PHE A 179 -14.92 -2.95 -30.11
CA PHE A 179 -14.42 -1.77 -29.44
C PHE A 179 -15.42 -0.60 -29.53
N ARG A 180 -15.74 -0.03 -28.37
CA ARG A 180 -16.69 1.09 -28.24
C ARG A 180 -15.98 2.40 -28.52
N ASP A 181 -16.59 3.24 -29.37
CA ASP A 181 -16.04 4.58 -29.70
C ASP A 181 -16.00 5.52 -28.48
N LYS A 182 -16.98 5.38 -27.58
CA LYS A 182 -17.11 6.21 -26.39
C LYS A 182 -17.29 5.36 -25.15
N LEU A 183 -16.43 5.61 -24.16
CA LEU A 183 -16.48 4.97 -22.85
C LEU A 183 -17.15 5.89 -21.84
N LEU A 184 -18.17 5.39 -21.13
CA LEU A 184 -18.85 6.11 -20.06
C LEU A 184 -18.63 5.42 -18.72
N LEU A 185 -18.56 6.21 -17.64
CA LEU A 185 -18.47 5.68 -16.27
C LEU A 185 -19.66 4.78 -15.93
N LYS A 186 -20.86 5.11 -16.42
CA LYS A 186 -22.07 4.31 -16.19
C LYS A 186 -21.92 2.89 -16.74
N ASP A 187 -21.37 2.75 -17.95
CA ASP A 187 -21.20 1.45 -18.60
C ASP A 187 -20.19 0.58 -17.83
N ILE A 188 -19.10 1.19 -17.37
CA ILE A 188 -18.09 0.51 -16.53
C ILE A 188 -18.72 0.05 -15.21
N GLN A 189 -19.56 0.89 -14.60
CA GLN A 189 -20.22 0.58 -13.34
C GLN A 189 -21.22 -0.57 -13.48
N GLU A 190 -22.02 -0.56 -14.55
CA GLU A 190 -23.00 -1.62 -14.84
C GLU A 190 -22.30 -2.97 -15.05
N VAL A 191 -21.24 -3.00 -15.88
CA VAL A 191 -20.46 -4.22 -16.08
C VAL A 191 -19.79 -4.67 -14.77
N ARG A 192 -19.30 -3.74 -13.94
CA ARG A 192 -18.71 -4.07 -12.63
C ARG A 192 -19.73 -4.73 -11.70
N GLN A 193 -20.99 -4.28 -11.69
CA GLN A 193 -22.07 -4.88 -10.92
C GLN A 193 -22.40 -6.29 -11.44
N ASN A 194 -22.60 -6.43 -12.75
CA ASN A 194 -22.91 -7.73 -13.37
C ASN A 194 -21.82 -8.78 -13.11
N LEU A 195 -20.55 -8.38 -13.20
CA LEU A 195 -19.42 -9.26 -12.92
C LEU A 195 -19.31 -9.64 -11.44
N ALA A 196 -19.65 -8.71 -10.53
CA ALA A 196 -19.68 -8.98 -9.10
C ALA A 196 -20.81 -9.95 -8.72
N GLU A 197 -22.02 -9.75 -9.26
CA GLU A 197 -23.19 -10.60 -9.03
C GLU A 197 -23.00 -12.02 -9.58
N SER A 198 -22.31 -12.14 -10.73
CA SER A 198 -21.96 -13.44 -11.32
C SER A 198 -20.72 -14.08 -10.72
N HIS A 199 -20.06 -13.45 -9.75
CA HIS A 199 -18.76 -13.86 -9.18
C HIS A 199 -17.70 -14.14 -10.25
N SER A 200 -17.73 -13.37 -11.33
CA SER A 200 -16.82 -13.53 -12.45
C SER A 200 -15.40 -13.10 -12.06
N THR A 201 -14.43 -13.86 -12.55
CA THR A 201 -12.99 -13.61 -12.38
C THR A 201 -12.32 -13.62 -13.73
N LEU A 202 -11.06 -13.14 -13.81
CA LEU A 202 -10.31 -13.12 -15.07
C LEU A 202 -10.22 -14.51 -15.72
N SER A 203 -10.18 -15.57 -14.93
CA SER A 203 -10.11 -16.96 -15.43
C SER A 203 -11.46 -17.53 -15.87
N SER A 204 -12.58 -16.96 -15.45
CA SER A 204 -13.92 -17.40 -15.86
C SER A 204 -14.42 -16.67 -17.10
N LEU A 205 -13.78 -15.58 -17.51
CA LEU A 205 -14.14 -14.84 -18.72
C LEU A 205 -13.83 -15.67 -19.98
N LYS A 206 -14.78 -15.69 -20.91
CA LYS A 206 -14.60 -16.36 -22.21
C LYS A 206 -13.95 -15.40 -23.20
N VAL A 207 -12.76 -15.75 -23.67
CA VAL A 207 -11.98 -14.92 -24.61
C VAL A 207 -12.72 -14.66 -25.93
N THR A 208 -13.67 -15.52 -26.29
CA THR A 208 -14.49 -15.38 -27.51
C THR A 208 -15.68 -14.43 -27.37
N GLU A 209 -15.95 -13.89 -26.17
CA GLU A 209 -17.02 -12.91 -25.99
C GLU A 209 -16.66 -11.55 -26.61
N LEU A 210 -17.65 -10.90 -27.23
CA LEU A 210 -17.48 -9.62 -27.93
C LEU A 210 -16.93 -8.52 -27.00
N ASP A 211 -17.38 -8.50 -25.74
CA ASP A 211 -16.99 -7.51 -24.73
C ASP A 211 -15.79 -7.95 -23.87
N TYR A 212 -15.11 -9.06 -24.20
CA TYR A 212 -14.05 -9.63 -23.37
C TYR A 212 -12.97 -8.61 -22.94
N PRO A 213 -12.39 -7.77 -23.82
CA PRO A 213 -11.41 -6.76 -23.41
C PRO A 213 -11.96 -5.75 -22.38
N PHE A 214 -13.22 -5.34 -22.56
CA PHE A 214 -13.89 -4.41 -21.66
C PHE A 214 -14.07 -5.05 -20.27
N GLN A 215 -14.57 -6.29 -20.21
CA GLN A 215 -14.76 -7.02 -18.96
C GLN A 215 -13.44 -7.28 -18.23
N VAL A 216 -12.37 -7.62 -18.96
CA VAL A 216 -11.03 -7.77 -18.38
C VAL A 216 -10.57 -6.49 -17.69
N LEU A 217 -10.73 -5.33 -18.33
CA LEU A 217 -10.36 -4.05 -17.74
C LEU A 217 -11.24 -3.66 -16.56
N VAL A 218 -12.53 -3.97 -16.60
CA VAL A 218 -13.43 -3.77 -15.45
C VAL A 218 -12.93 -4.57 -14.24
N LEU A 219 -12.52 -5.83 -14.43
CA LEU A 219 -11.96 -6.65 -13.36
C LEU A 219 -10.59 -6.13 -12.90
N LYS A 220 -9.69 -5.79 -13.83
CA LYS A 220 -8.35 -5.25 -13.52
C LYS A 220 -8.39 -3.90 -12.80
N THR A 221 -9.47 -3.14 -12.95
CA THR A 221 -9.67 -1.83 -12.28
C THR A 221 -10.65 -1.88 -11.11
N ALA A 222 -11.17 -3.06 -10.75
CA ALA A 222 -12.23 -3.22 -9.74
C ALA A 222 -11.85 -2.66 -8.36
N HIS A 223 -10.57 -2.73 -7.99
CA HIS A 223 -10.03 -2.18 -6.73
C HIS A 223 -9.88 -0.65 -6.73
N ILE A 224 -10.07 0.00 -7.88
CA ILE A 224 -9.94 1.44 -8.05
C ILE A 224 -11.34 2.07 -7.98
N PRO A 225 -11.57 3.00 -7.04
CA PRO A 225 -12.83 3.74 -6.97
C PRO A 225 -13.08 4.59 -8.21
N MET A 226 -14.35 4.71 -8.58
CA MET A 226 -14.79 5.51 -9.75
C MET A 226 -15.20 6.93 -9.36
N VAL A 227 -15.29 7.22 -8.06
CA VAL A 227 -15.72 8.51 -7.52
C VAL A 227 -14.77 8.99 -6.41
N LEU A 228 -14.59 10.31 -6.35
CA LEU A 228 -13.59 10.95 -5.50
C LEU A 228 -13.77 10.61 -4.01
N HIS A 229 -15.01 10.64 -3.49
CA HIS A 229 -15.24 10.43 -2.06
C HIS A 229 -14.85 9.01 -1.60
N GLN A 230 -15.04 8.00 -2.46
CA GLN A 230 -14.60 6.63 -2.18
C GLN A 230 -13.08 6.48 -2.27
N TYR A 231 -12.44 7.22 -3.17
CA TYR A 231 -10.97 7.29 -3.20
C TYR A 231 -10.44 7.94 -1.92
N GLN A 232 -10.98 9.09 -1.51
CA GLN A 232 -10.61 9.77 -0.27
C GLN A 232 -10.80 8.90 0.97
N SER A 233 -11.88 8.11 1.03
CA SER A 233 -12.11 7.19 2.15
C SER A 233 -11.12 6.04 2.24
N GLN A 234 -10.33 5.78 1.19
CA GLN A 234 -9.26 4.77 1.20
C GLN A 234 -7.89 5.37 1.50
N VAL A 235 -7.75 6.70 1.42
CA VAL A 235 -6.49 7.40 1.68
C VAL A 235 -6.34 7.60 3.18
N HIS A 236 -5.36 6.93 3.77
CA HIS A 236 -5.11 6.99 5.20
C HIS A 236 -3.64 7.21 5.49
N VAL A 237 -3.36 8.24 6.29
CA VAL A 237 -2.07 8.44 6.95
C VAL A 237 -2.24 7.99 8.40
N HIS A 238 -1.68 6.83 8.74
CA HIS A 238 -1.70 6.33 10.10
C HIS A 238 -0.31 5.94 10.57
N SER A 239 -0.21 5.73 11.87
CA SER A 239 1.03 5.29 12.51
C SER A 239 0.75 4.08 13.38
N VAL A 240 1.63 3.10 13.31
CA VAL A 240 1.57 1.91 14.16
C VAL A 240 2.66 2.02 15.22
N PHE A 241 2.27 1.86 16.48
CA PHE A 241 3.23 1.70 17.56
C PHE A 241 3.79 0.29 17.49
N LYS A 242 5.12 0.19 17.41
CA LYS A 242 5.83 -1.07 17.54
C LYS A 242 6.35 -1.24 18.96
N THR A 243 6.54 -2.49 19.35
CA THR A 243 7.21 -2.86 20.60
C THR A 243 8.44 -3.68 20.27
N ILE A 244 9.33 -3.84 21.25
CA ILE A 244 10.51 -4.70 21.19
C ILE A 244 10.23 -6.00 21.95
N HIS A 245 10.86 -7.09 21.52
CA HIS A 245 10.84 -8.34 22.30
C HIS A 245 11.57 -8.12 23.63
N LEU A 246 10.96 -8.59 24.72
CA LEU A 246 11.51 -8.48 26.09
C LEU A 246 12.91 -9.09 26.21
N GLU A 247 13.20 -10.12 25.42
CA GLU A 247 14.50 -10.78 25.34
C GLU A 247 15.67 -9.81 25.10
N TYR A 248 15.47 -8.80 24.24
CA TYR A 248 16.49 -7.77 23.99
C TYR A 248 16.68 -6.79 25.16
N LEU A 249 15.79 -6.81 26.14
CA LEU A 249 15.81 -5.93 27.30
C LEU A 249 16.33 -6.62 28.58
N ALA A 250 16.58 -7.93 28.55
CA ALA A 250 16.96 -8.71 29.73
C ALA A 250 18.33 -8.33 30.29
N GLU A 251 19.31 -8.09 29.41
CA GLU A 251 20.71 -7.77 29.77
C GLU A 251 21.06 -6.28 29.57
N THR A 252 20.07 -5.46 29.22
CA THR A 252 20.27 -4.03 28.96
C THR A 252 19.84 -3.23 30.19
N GLU A 253 20.39 -2.03 30.37
CA GLU A 253 19.85 -1.07 31.34
C GLU A 253 19.34 0.16 30.58
N ILE A 254 18.05 0.46 30.73
CA ILE A 254 17.43 1.61 30.04
C ILE A 254 17.09 2.67 31.08
N ASN A 255 17.78 3.81 31.05
CA ASN A 255 17.44 4.96 31.90
C ASN A 255 17.26 6.25 31.08
N THR A 256 17.85 6.32 29.89
CA THR A 256 17.85 7.51 29.04
C THR A 256 17.49 7.18 27.59
N ILE A 257 17.16 8.21 26.81
CA ILE A 257 16.94 8.10 25.36
C ILE A 257 18.20 7.57 24.65
N GLU A 258 19.39 7.88 25.15
CA GLU A 258 20.65 7.43 24.55
C GLU A 258 20.83 5.92 24.70
N ASP A 259 20.37 5.35 25.82
CA ASP A 259 20.41 3.90 26.04
C ASP A 259 19.51 3.17 25.05
N VAL A 260 18.31 3.72 24.78
CA VAL A 260 17.39 3.19 23.77
C VAL A 260 18.01 3.30 22.37
N ARG A 261 18.71 4.41 22.05
CA ARG A 261 19.39 4.57 20.76
C ARG A 261 20.48 3.52 20.57
N LYS A 262 21.35 3.34 21.57
CA LYS A 262 22.41 2.32 21.54
C LYS A 262 21.84 0.92 21.41
N LEU A 263 20.72 0.62 22.07
CA LEU A 263 20.01 -0.65 21.91
C LEU A 263 19.58 -0.85 20.45
N THR A 264 18.99 0.17 19.82
CA THR A 264 18.53 0.06 18.43
C THR A 264 19.66 -0.03 17.40
N GLU A 265 20.86 0.47 17.71
CA GLU A 265 22.03 0.32 16.83
C GLU A 265 22.62 -1.10 16.87
N LYS A 266 22.31 -1.87 17.92
CA LYS A 266 22.73 -3.27 18.07
C LYS A 266 21.77 -4.28 17.41
N LEU A 267 20.57 -3.83 17.03
CA LEU A 267 19.49 -4.63 16.43
C LEU A 267 19.46 -4.48 14.91
#